data_AF-A0A846D7T1-F1
#
_entry.id   AF-A0A846D7T1-F1
#
_cell.length_a   1.000
_cell.length_b   1.000
_cell.length_c   1.000
_cell.angle_alpha   90.00
_cell.angle_beta   90.00
_cell.angle_gamma   90.00
#
_symmetry.space_group_name_H-M   'P 1'
#
loop_
_entity.id
_entity.type
_entity.pdbx_description
1 polymer ?
#
loop_
_entity_poly.entity_id
_entity_poly.type
_entity_poly.pdbx_seq_one_letter_code
_entity_poly.pdbx_strand_id
1 'polypeptide(L)' 'MKKVFLVPDSVFTVSEILSPEECAEYINLMENIGYKDAPITTGRGFEMRPDIRNNTRVILDDEQRATQL' A
#
# COMPACT_ATOMS: atom_id res chain seq x y z
N MET A 1 14.80 12.41 4.44
CA MET A 1 13.45 12.43 5.06
C MET A 1 13.05 13.81 5.55
N LYS A 2 12.11 14.45 4.86
CA LYS A 2 11.55 15.76 5.25
C LYS A 2 10.03 15.70 5.30
N LYS A 3 9.43 16.18 6.40
CA LYS A 3 7.97 16.33 6.54
C LYS A 3 7.52 17.70 6.03
N VAL A 4 6.46 17.73 5.22
CA VAL A 4 5.84 18.98 4.72
C VAL A 4 4.33 18.90 4.90
N PHE A 5 3.77 19.79 5.70
CA PHE A 5 2.32 19.86 5.93
C PHE A 5 1.61 20.48 4.72
N LEU A 6 0.60 19.77 4.19
CA LEU A 6 -0.29 20.22 3.13
C LEU A 6 -1.58 20.79 3.70
N VAL A 7 -2.08 20.20 4.79
CA VAL A 7 -3.17 20.72 5.60
C VAL A 7 -2.64 20.82 7.03
N PRO A 8 -2.72 22.01 7.66
CA PRO A 8 -2.23 22.21 9.03
C PRO A 8 -2.73 21.09 9.96
N ASP A 9 -1.81 20.52 10.73
CA ASP A 9 -2.05 19.54 11.78
C ASP A 9 -2.84 18.27 11.38
N SER A 10 -2.98 17.98 10.08
CA SER A 10 -3.80 16.85 9.61
C SER A 10 -3.19 16.05 8.46
N VAL A 11 -2.60 16.70 7.45
CA VAL A 11 -2.03 16.01 6.28
C VAL A 11 -0.65 16.53 5.97
N PHE A 12 0.32 15.64 5.85
CA PHE A 12 1.69 15.96 5.45
C PHE A 12 2.29 14.88 4.56
N THR A 13 3.28 15.26 3.76
CA THR A 13 4.10 14.33 2.97
C THR A 13 5.43 14.07 3.65
N VAL A 14 5.99 12.87 3.49
CA VAL A 14 7.36 12.53 3.90
C VAL A 14 8.16 12.21 2.64
N SER A 15 9.19 12.99 2.33
CA SER A 15 10.09 12.69 1.21
C SER A 15 11.08 11.59 1.59
N GLU A 16 11.47 10.77 0.61
CA GLU A 16 12.58 9.81 0.73
C GLU A 16 12.41 8.86 1.93
N ILE A 17 11.19 8.32 2.09
CA ILE A 17 10.90 7.33 3.13
C ILE A 17 11.56 5.98 2.84
N LEU A 18 11.66 5.64 1.55
CA LEU A 18 12.43 4.52 1.03
C LEU A 18 13.45 5.07 0.02
N SER A 19 14.60 4.42 -0.07
CA SER A 19 15.57 4.57 -1.16
C SER A 19 15.00 4.05 -2.48
N PRO A 20 15.58 4.45 -3.63
CA PRO A 20 15.22 3.89 -4.93
C PRO A 20 15.36 2.37 -4.99
N GLU A 21 16.38 1.80 -4.34
CA GLU A 21 16.65 0.38 -4.30
C GLU A 21 15.57 -0.38 -3.52
N GLU A 22 15.22 0.10 -2.33
CA GLU A 22 14.12 -0.47 -1.52
C GLU A 22 12.78 -0.39 -2.28
N CYS A 23 12.51 0.73 -2.97
CA CYS A 23 11.34 0.85 -3.83
C CYS A 23 11.30 -0.25 -4.91
N ALA A 24 12.44 -0.48 -5.59
CA ALA A 24 12.53 -1.50 -6.64
C ALA A 24 12.34 -2.92 -6.10
N GLU A 25 12.88 -3.23 -4.91
CA GLU A 25 12.69 -4.52 -4.25
C GLU A 25 11.22 -4.80 -3.95
N TYR A 26 10.50 -3.83 -3.39
CA TYR A 26 9.07 -3.99 -3.11
C TYR A 26 8.23 -4.12 -4.38
N ILE A 27 8.54 -3.37 -5.44
CA ILE A 27 7.86 -3.50 -6.74
C ILE A 27 8.03 -4.92 -7.27
N ASN A 28 9.26 -5.40 -7.35
CA ASN A 28 9.56 -6.76 -7.82
C ASN A 28 8.87 -7.83 -6.97
N LEU A 29 8.84 -7.67 -5.64
CA LEU A 29 8.14 -8.58 -4.74
C LEU A 29 6.64 -8.65 -5.06
N MET A 30 5.97 -7.50 -5.16
CA MET A 30 4.53 -7.44 -5.42
C MET A 30 4.16 -7.97 -6.80
N GLU A 31 4.95 -7.64 -7.83
CA GLU A 31 4.73 -8.15 -9.19
C GLU A 31 4.87 -9.68 -9.28
N ASN A 32 5.84 -10.27 -8.56
CA ASN A 32 6.02 -11.71 -8.49
C ASN A 32 4.88 -12.43 -7.74
N ILE A 33 4.25 -11.79 -6.75
CA ILE A 33 3.07 -12.34 -6.07
C ILE A 33 1.85 -12.32 -7.00
N GLY A 34 1.72 -11.26 -7.80
CA GLY A 34 0.62 -11.06 -8.74
C GLY A 34 -0.58 -10.36 -8.10
N TYR A 35 -1.06 -9.31 -8.78
CA TYR A 35 -2.17 -8.50 -8.31
C TYR A 35 -3.53 -9.17 -8.56
N LYS A 36 -4.48 -8.97 -7.64
CA LYS A 36 -5.87 -9.45 -7.75
C LYS A 36 -6.86 -8.32 -7.53
N ASP A 37 -8.06 -8.45 -8.09
CA ASP A 37 -9.12 -7.46 -7.91
C ASP A 37 -9.42 -7.23 -6.43
N ALA A 38 -9.51 -5.96 -6.02
CA ALA A 38 -9.68 -5.60 -4.63
C ALA A 38 -11.17 -5.50 -4.26
N PRO A 39 -11.69 -6.30 -3.30
CA PRO A 39 -13.03 -6.09 -2.78
C PRO A 39 -13.11 -4.80 -1.93
N ILE A 40 -14.34 -4.36 -1.70
CA ILE A 40 -14.65 -3.41 -0.63
C ILE A 40 -15.06 -4.17 0.64
N THR A 41 -14.84 -3.56 1.80
CA THR A 41 -15.36 -4.06 3.08
C THR A 41 -16.72 -3.45 3.36
N THR A 42 -17.73 -4.28 3.64
CA THR A 42 -19.06 -3.85 4.07
C THR A 42 -19.38 -4.43 5.45
N GLY A 43 -20.47 -3.97 6.08
CA GLY A 43 -20.96 -4.57 7.32
C GLY A 43 -21.39 -6.05 7.21
N ARG A 44 -21.54 -6.58 5.98
CA ARG A 44 -21.90 -7.99 5.71
C ARG A 44 -20.71 -8.83 5.22
N GLY A 45 -19.51 -8.26 5.17
CA GLY A 45 -18.30 -8.90 4.65
C GLY A 45 -17.79 -8.24 3.37
N PHE A 46 -16.90 -8.93 2.67
CA PHE A 46 -16.29 -8.44 1.45
C PHE A 46 -17.25 -8.56 0.26
N GLU A 47 -17.37 -7.49 -0.53
CA GLU A 47 -18.14 -7.48 -1.77
C GLU A 47 -17.25 -7.01 -2.94
N MET A 48 -17.40 -7.64 -4.10
CA MET A 48 -16.78 -7.18 -5.35
C MET A 48 -17.64 -6.09 -5.98
N ARG A 49 -17.16 -4.84 -5.95
CA ARG A 49 -17.86 -3.65 -6.46
C ARG A 49 -16.91 -2.79 -7.30
N PRO A 50 -16.58 -3.21 -8.55
CA PRO A 50 -15.67 -2.47 -9.41
C PRO A 50 -16.17 -1.07 -9.77
N ASP A 51 -17.47 -0.79 -9.63
CA ASP A 51 -18.04 0.56 -9.75
C ASP A 51 -17.63 1.50 -8.61
N ILE A 52 -17.18 0.96 -7.47
CA ILE A 52 -16.68 1.71 -6.31
C ILE A 52 -15.15 1.61 -6.20
N ARG A 53 -14.59 0.41 -6.44
CA ARG A 53 -13.15 0.13 -6.34
C ARG A 53 -12.74 -0.84 -7.45
N ASN A 54 -12.09 -0.31 -8.49
CA ASN A 54 -11.64 -1.08 -9.66
C ASN A 54 -10.14 -1.37 -9.69
N ASN A 55 -9.40 -1.01 -8.63
CA ASN A 55 -7.97 -1.28 -8.59
C ASN A 55 -7.69 -2.73 -8.20
N THR A 56 -6.56 -3.24 -8.67
CA THR A 56 -5.99 -4.50 -8.21
C THR A 56 -5.06 -4.24 -7.03
N ARG A 57 -4.80 -5.27 -6.20
CA ARG A 57 -3.91 -5.20 -5.04
C ARG A 57 -3.20 -6.52 -4.79
N VAL A 58 -2.08 -6.44 -4.11
CA VAL A 58 -1.46 -7.55 -3.37
C VAL A 58 -1.74 -7.31 -1.88
N ILE A 59 -2.12 -8.36 -1.16
CA ILE A 59 -2.08 -8.38 0.31
C ILE A 59 -1.02 -9.41 0.69
N LEU A 60 -0.05 -8.97 1.47
CA LEU A 60 1.05 -9.79 1.95
C LEU A 60 1.16 -9.58 3.46
N ASP A 61 0.90 -10.65 4.22
CA ASP A 61 1.24 -10.71 5.64
C ASP A 61 2.68 -11.21 5.74
N ASP A 62 3.58 -10.35 6.24
CA ASP A 62 5.02 -10.63 6.29
C ASP A 62 5.64 -10.12 7.59
N GLU A 63 5.60 -10.99 8.60
CA GLU A 63 6.14 -10.71 9.93
C GLU A 63 7.67 -10.51 9.89
N GLN A 64 8.37 -11.21 9.00
CA GLN A 64 9.83 -11.13 8.93
C GLN A 64 10.26 -9.73 8.50
N ARG A 65 9.74 -9.23 7.37
CA ARG A 65 10.05 -7.87 6.91
C ARG A 65 9.56 -6.81 7.90
N ALA A 66 8.42 -7.04 8.56
CA ALA A 66 7.88 -6.10 9.55
C ALA A 66 8.80 -5.89 10.78
N THR A 67 9.61 -6.88 11.14
CA THR A 67 10.56 -6.79 12.27
C THR A 67 11.93 -6.21 11.89
N GLN A 68 12.16 -5.96 10.60
CA GLN A 68 13.45 -5.47 10.06
C GLN A 68 13.45 -3.97 9.74
N LEU A 69 12.32 -3.29 9.94
CA LEU A 69 12.12 -1.84 9.75
C LEU A 69 12.21 -1.08 11.08
#